data_AF-A0A7Y0XB69-F1
#
_entry.id   AF-A0A7Y0XB69-F1
#
_cell.length_a   1.000
_cell.length_b   1.000
_cell.length_c   1.000
_cell.angle_alpha   90.00
_cell.angle_beta   90.00
_cell.angle_gamma   90.00
#
_symmetry.space_group_name_H-M   'P 1'
#
loop_
_entity.id
_entity.type
_entity.pdbx_description
1 polymer ?
#
loop_
_entity_poly.entity_id
_entity_poly.type
_entity_poly.pdbx_seq_one_letter_code
_entity_poly.pdbx_strand_id
1 'polypeptide(L)'
;MLAAYQELQRLGENLLVSPIYECEPIGFSSKNFYNFVVAMRTELSLEELSHQLREIECKWGREENAQKYQDRALDRDIVLFVERVSK
;
A
#
# COMPACT_ATOMS: atom_id res chain seq x y z
N MET A 1 -1.53 -9.98 -2.39
CA MET A 1 -0.83 -9.32 -3.52
C MET A 1 -1.74 -9.02 -4.71
N LEU A 2 -2.37 -10.01 -5.37
CA LEU A 2 -3.27 -9.76 -6.52
C LEU A 2 -4.41 -8.79 -6.21
N ALA A 3 -5.11 -9.02 -5.10
CA ALA A 3 -6.13 -8.10 -4.58
C ALA A 3 -5.61 -6.67 -4.42
N ALA A 4 -4.38 -6.51 -3.90
CA ALA A 4 -3.81 -5.19 -3.69
C ALA A 4 -3.53 -4.46 -5.00
N TYR A 5 -2.99 -5.19 -5.98
CA TYR A 5 -2.79 -4.67 -7.32
C TYR A 5 -4.11 -4.22 -7.97
N GLN A 6 -5.17 -5.03 -7.86
CA GLN A 6 -6.49 -4.69 -8.41
C GLN A 6 -7.11 -3.45 -7.78
N GLU A 7 -6.95 -3.25 -6.47
CA GLU A 7 -7.44 -2.03 -5.82
C GLU A 7 -6.63 -0.80 -6.28
N LEU A 8 -5.30 -0.93 -6.41
CA LEU A 8 -4.46 0.16 -6.91
C LEU A 8 -4.74 0.51 -8.37
N GLN A 9 -5.11 -0.47 -9.20
CA GLN A 9 -5.54 -0.24 -10.58
C GLN A 9 -6.77 0.66 -10.68
N ARG A 10 -7.57 0.78 -9.62
CA ARG A 10 -8.75 1.66 -9.58
C ARG A 10 -8.41 3.08 -9.14
N LEU A 11 -7.26 3.28 -8.50
CA LEU A 11 -6.84 4.58 -7.96
C LEU A 11 -5.96 5.37 -8.92
N GLY A 12 -5.53 4.78 -10.03
CA GLY A 12 -4.66 5.45 -10.99
C GLY A 12 -4.37 4.62 -12.23
N GLU A 13 -3.53 5.18 -13.08
CA GLU A 13 -3.14 4.63 -14.38
C GLU A 13 -1.63 4.40 -14.47
N ASN A 14 -1.20 3.70 -15.52
CA ASN A 14 0.21 3.41 -15.81
C ASN A 14 0.94 2.73 -14.64
N LEU A 15 0.30 1.74 -14.02
CA LEU A 15 0.87 1.01 -12.89
C LEU A 15 2.12 0.25 -13.34
N LEU A 16 3.25 0.58 -12.73
CA LEU A 16 4.49 -0.17 -12.81
C LEU A 16 4.72 -0.87 -11.49
N VAL A 17 5.00 -2.17 -11.54
CA VAL A 17 5.14 -3.04 -10.36
C VAL A 17 6.59 -3.52 -10.27
N SER A 18 7.20 -3.40 -9.10
CA SER A 18 8.53 -3.97 -8.85
C SER A 18 8.47 -5.50 -8.79
N PRO A 19 9.62 -6.20 -8.82
CA PRO A 19 9.69 -7.56 -8.33
C PRO A 19 9.14 -7.68 -6.91
N ILE A 20 8.69 -8.88 -6.55
CA ILE A 20 8.29 -9.21 -5.18
C ILE A 20 9.53 -9.65 -4.42
N TYR A 21 9.71 -9.09 -3.23
CA TYR A 21 10.80 -9.42 -2.32
C TYR A 21 10.25 -10.11 -1.09
N GLU A 22 10.82 -11.27 -0.76
CA GLU A 22 10.57 -11.97 0.48
C GLU A 22 11.51 -11.46 1.57
N CYS A 23 10.97 -11.09 2.72
CA CYS A 23 11.73 -10.53 3.85
C CYS A 23 11.34 -11.23 5.15
N GLU A 24 12.35 -11.57 5.95
CA GLU A 24 12.13 -12.08 7.30
C GLU A 24 11.56 -10.98 8.21
N PRO A 25 10.70 -11.34 9.19
CA PRO A 25 10.19 -10.39 10.16
C PRO A 25 11.31 -9.86 11.06
N ILE A 26 11.38 -8.54 11.24
CA ILE A 26 12.32 -7.89 12.16
C ILE A 26 11.56 -7.46 13.42
N GLY A 27 11.96 -8.00 14.58
CA GLY A 27 11.45 -7.58 15.89
C GLY A 27 10.26 -8.38 16.44
N PHE A 28 9.78 -9.41 15.73
CA PHE A 28 8.78 -10.36 16.22
C PHE A 28 8.82 -11.67 15.42
N SER A 29 8.18 -12.73 15.92
CA SER A 29 8.07 -14.02 15.24
C SER A 29 6.80 -14.06 14.40
N SER A 30 6.92 -14.06 13.08
CA SER A 30 5.81 -14.27 12.13
C SER A 30 6.29 -15.03 10.89
N LYS A 31 5.37 -15.23 9.94
CA LYS A 31 5.76 -15.66 8.58
C LYS A 31 6.55 -14.54 7.89
N ASN A 32 7.31 -14.92 6.85
CA ASN A 32 7.97 -13.96 5.98
C ASN A 32 6.96 -13.01 5.34
N PHE A 33 7.39 -11.76 5.15
CA PHE A 33 6.66 -10.73 4.45
C PHE A 33 7.01 -10.72 2.97
N TYR A 34 6.02 -10.42 2.13
CA TYR A 34 6.21 -10.23 0.69
C TYR A 34 5.95 -8.76 0.35
N ASN A 35 7.03 -8.05 0.02
CA ASN A 35 7.02 -6.62 -0.25
C ASN A 35 7.19 -6.35 -1.75
N PHE A 36 6.45 -5.37 -2.26
CA PHE A 36 6.63 -4.86 -3.62
C PHE A 36 6.16 -3.41 -3.67
N VAL A 37 6.65 -2.65 -4.64
CA VAL A 37 6.33 -1.24 -4.85
C VAL A 37 5.52 -1.11 -6.12
N VAL A 38 4.52 -0.22 -6.09
CA VAL A 38 3.76 0.20 -7.26
C VAL A 38 3.98 1.68 -7.49
N ALA A 39 4.44 2.04 -8.68
CA ALA A 39 4.42 3.41 -9.17
C ALA A 39 3.20 3.58 -10.07
N MET A 40 2.44 4.66 -9.87
CA MET A 40 1.24 4.95 -10.66
C MET A 40 1.07 6.45 -10.83
N ARG A 41 0.32 6.85 -11.87
CA ARG A 41 -0.18 8.21 -12.03
C ARG A 41 -1.61 8.27 -11.51
N THR A 42 -1.91 9.22 -10.64
CA THR A 42 -3.27 9.45 -10.14
C THR A 42 -3.63 10.91 -10.24
N GLU A 43 -4.93 11.19 -10.38
CA GLU A 43 -5.49 12.55 -10.28
C GLU A 43 -5.90 12.89 -8.84
N LEU A 44 -5.87 11.90 -7.94
CA LEU A 44 -6.14 12.10 -6.52
C LEU A 44 -5.05 12.98 -5.90
N SER A 45 -5.48 13.92 -5.07
CA SER A 45 -4.59 14.61 -4.15
C SER A 45 -3.97 13.62 -3.16
N LEU A 46 -2.89 14.04 -2.48
CA LEU A 46 -2.25 13.21 -1.45
C LEU A 46 -3.24 12.81 -0.33
N GLU A 47 -4.13 13.72 0.06
CA GLU A 47 -5.12 13.48 1.11
C GLU A 47 -6.16 12.44 0.66
N GLU A 48 -6.71 12.58 -0.54
CA GLU A 48 -7.66 11.63 -1.11
C GLU A 48 -7.02 10.25 -1.32
N LEU A 49 -5.79 10.20 -1.83
CA LEU A 49 -5.06 8.96 -1.99
C LEU A 49 -4.82 8.26 -0.64
N SER A 50 -4.41 9.02 0.38
CA SER A 50 -4.22 8.50 1.73
C SER A 50 -5.52 7.91 2.30
N HIS A 51 -6.64 8.63 2.13
CA HIS A 51 -7.96 8.15 2.55
C HIS A 51 -8.36 6.87 1.82
N GLN A 52 -8.21 6.82 0.49
CA GLN A 52 -8.51 5.63 -0.30
C GLN A 52 -7.66 4.43 0.09
N LEU A 53 -6.36 4.63 0.32
CA LEU A 53 -5.48 3.54 0.79
C LEU A 53 -5.93 3.02 2.15
N ARG A 54 -6.32 3.92 3.06
CA ARG A 54 -6.85 3.57 4.39
C ARG A 54 -8.14 2.74 4.29
N GLU A 55 -9.07 3.14 3.43
CA GLU A 55 -10.30 2.37 3.18
C GLU A 55 -10.00 0.97 2.66
N ILE A 56 -9.02 0.85 1.77
CA ILE A 56 -8.62 -0.46 1.25
C ILE A 56 -7.99 -1.31 2.37
N GLU A 57 -7.17 -0.74 3.26
CA GLU A 57 -6.65 -1.48 4.42
C GLU A 57 -7.77 -2.03 5.31
N CYS A 58 -8.77 -1.20 5.64
CA CYS A 58 -9.92 -1.62 6.43
C CYS A 58 -10.71 -2.74 5.74
N LYS A 59 -10.94 -2.62 4.42
CA LYS A 59 -11.63 -3.63 3.61
C LYS A 59 -10.94 -5.00 3.65
N TRP A 60 -9.61 -5.02 3.71
CA TRP A 60 -8.80 -6.24 3.73
C TRP A 60 -8.42 -6.71 5.15
N GLY A 61 -9.13 -6.22 6.18
CA GLY A 61 -9.10 -6.79 7.52
C GLY A 61 -8.23 -6.05 8.53
N ARG A 62 -7.85 -4.79 8.27
CA ARG A 62 -7.27 -3.95 9.32
C ARG A 62 -8.38 -3.55 10.29
N GLU A 63 -8.31 -4.02 11.54
CA GLU A 63 -9.17 -3.50 12.60
C GLU A 63 -8.93 -1.99 12.79
N GLU A 64 -10.00 -1.21 12.93
CA GLU A 64 -9.92 0.25 13.08
C GLU A 64 -9.01 0.67 14.25
N ASN A 65 -8.88 -0.19 15.26
CA ASN A 65 -8.07 -0.02 16.47
C ASN A 65 -6.77 -0.87 16.51
N ALA A 66 -6.23 -1.30 15.37
CA ALA A 66 -5.05 -2.18 15.34
C ALA A 66 -3.85 -1.58 16.09
N GLN A 67 -3.32 -2.35 17.05
CA GLN A 67 -2.11 -1.98 17.81
C GLN A 67 -0.86 -1.90 16.90
N LYS A 68 0.14 -1.10 17.30
CA LYS A 68 1.47 -1.12 16.67
C LYS A 68 2.11 -2.51 16.88
N TYR A 69 2.72 -3.08 15.84
CA TYR A 69 3.45 -4.37 15.85
C TYR A 69 2.59 -5.64 15.97
N GLN A 70 1.50 -5.74 15.21
CA GLN A 70 0.77 -7.00 15.02
C GLN A 70 0.90 -7.50 13.59
N ASP A 71 0.72 -8.81 13.41
CA ASP A 71 0.70 -9.47 12.11
C ASP A 71 -0.42 -8.86 11.26
N ARG A 72 -0.07 -8.23 10.13
CA ARG A 72 -1.03 -7.57 9.24
C ARG A 72 -1.08 -8.34 7.93
N ALA A 73 -2.29 -8.64 7.46
CA ALA A 73 -2.47 -9.29 6.16
C ALA A 73 -1.98 -8.42 4.99
N LEU A 74 -1.87 -7.11 5.20
CA LEU A 74 -1.54 -6.12 4.17
C LEU A 74 -1.05 -4.83 4.85
N ASP A 75 0.20 -4.42 4.57
CA ASP A 75 0.75 -3.12 4.95
C ASP A 75 0.94 -2.29 3.69
N ARG A 76 0.45 -1.05 3.67
CA ARG A 76 0.52 -0.17 2.49
C ARG A 76 0.98 1.22 2.88
N ASP A 77 2.26 1.45 2.70
CA ASP A 77 2.88 2.76 2.91
C ASP A 77 2.99 3.54 1.59
N ILE A 78 2.65 4.83 1.63
CA ILE A 78 3.05 5.75 0.57
C ILE A 78 4.53 6.04 0.76
N VAL A 79 5.37 5.41 -0.07
CA VAL A 79 6.83 5.60 -0.03
C VAL A 79 7.23 6.97 -0.59
N LEU A 80 6.55 7.43 -1.65
CA LEU A 80 6.84 8.71 -2.30
C LEU A 80 5.59 9.22 -3.04
N PHE A 81 5.25 10.50 -2.84
CA PHE A 81 4.23 11.21 -3.62
C PHE A 81 4.85 12.46 -4.23
N VAL A 82 4.80 12.58 -5.55
CA VAL A 82 5.34 13.73 -6.28
C VAL A 82 4.19 14.43 -6.98
N GLU A 83 3.87 15.63 -6.51
CA GLU A 83 2.93 16.51 -7.20
C GLU A 83 3.69 17.34 -8.24
N ARG A 84 3.30 17.22 -9.50
CA ARG A 84 3.84 18.07 -10.56
C ARG A 84 3.01 19.34 -10.66
N VAL A 85 3.49 20.42 -10.06
CA VAL A 85 2.93 21.76 -10.27
C VAL A 85 3.60 22.39 -11.50
N SER A 86 2.91 22.38 -12.65
CA SER A 86 3.33 23.14 -13.83
C SER A 86 2.91 24.61 -13.68
N LYS A 87 3.90 25.52 -13.71
CA LYS A 87 3.68 26.96 -13.90
C LYS A 87 3.39 27.29 -15.36
#